data_AF-A0A9W4P220-F1
#
_entry.id   AF-A0A9W4P220-F1
#
_cell.length_a   1.000
_cell.length_b   1.000
_cell.length_c   1.000
_cell.angle_alpha   90.00
_cell.angle_beta   90.00
_cell.angle_gamma   90.00
#
_symmetry.space_group_name_H-M   'P 1'
#
loop_
_entity.id
_entity.type
_entity.pdbx_description
1 polymer ?
#
loop_
_entity_poly.entity_id
_entity_poly.type
_entity_poly.pdbx_seq_one_letter_code
_entity_poly.pdbx_strand_id
1 'polypeptide(L)'
;MEESLILSKFDHLVQSGLVLYDDKQQIIERIDSDLKFQFVLTSALAKKPTLATTPSQPEVDTQRSESHLVIVNKFCFARPHLIVLTFDGYKRQYEALDEADLNDTWQILSSAERDYVAFYNCGQNGGCSRLHKHLQVMPLPANSFAAFLDSSEPESKVPFEWFYRRFEGDMTPTTLFGVYKNLLEEATKVGRDYTASAPPGAVCPHNMILTKRWMIVLPRRRGAVNKEAGVNSLRMLGVIAVATMKEIDNWVKLGLTESLAKLGVPKGI
;
A
#
# COMPACT_ATOMS: atom_id res chain seq x y z
N MET A 1 -12.58 -15.09 6.53
CA MET A 1 -13.17 -15.40 5.21
C MET A 1 -12.33 -16.51 4.60
N GLU A 2 -12.94 -17.52 4.00
CA GLU A 2 -12.17 -18.61 3.39
C GLU A 2 -11.47 -18.07 2.12
N GLU A 3 -10.15 -18.19 2.07
CA GLU A 3 -9.33 -17.65 0.97
C GLU A 3 -9.75 -18.21 -0.41
N SER A 4 -10.16 -19.48 -0.44
CA SER A 4 -10.67 -20.17 -1.63
C SER A 4 -11.84 -19.43 -2.29
N LEU A 5 -12.77 -18.89 -1.49
CA LEU A 5 -13.94 -18.15 -1.96
C LEU A 5 -13.55 -16.79 -2.56
N ILE A 6 -12.60 -16.08 -1.92
CA ILE A 6 -12.09 -14.80 -2.44
C ILE A 6 -11.43 -15.02 -3.81
N LEU A 7 -10.61 -16.06 -3.92
CA LEU A 7 -9.92 -16.41 -5.15
C LEU A 7 -10.88 -16.78 -6.27
N SER A 8 -11.88 -17.63 -5.98
CA SER A 8 -12.91 -18.00 -6.95
C SER A 8 -13.68 -16.79 -7.47
N LYS A 9 -14.07 -15.87 -6.57
CA LYS A 9 -14.75 -14.63 -6.95
C LYS A 9 -13.86 -13.71 -7.77
N PHE A 10 -12.58 -13.57 -7.39
CA PHE A 10 -11.61 -12.82 -8.17
C PHE A 10 -11.47 -13.37 -9.60
N ASP A 11 -11.32 -14.69 -9.74
CA ASP A 11 -11.16 -15.34 -11.05
C ASP A 11 -12.39 -15.14 -11.93
N HIS A 12 -13.59 -15.24 -11.36
CA HIS A 12 -14.82 -14.97 -12.08
C HIS A 12 -14.89 -13.51 -12.59
N LEU A 13 -14.40 -12.56 -11.80
CA LEU A 13 -14.34 -11.15 -12.20
C LEU A 13 -13.28 -10.89 -13.28
N VAL A 14 -12.18 -11.64 -13.28
CA VAL A 14 -11.20 -11.61 -14.37
C VAL A 14 -11.78 -12.22 -15.65
N GLN A 15 -12.43 -13.38 -15.56
CA GLN A 15 -13.06 -14.06 -16.69
C GLN A 15 -14.18 -13.22 -17.34
N SER A 16 -14.94 -12.47 -16.54
CA SER A 16 -15.98 -11.56 -17.03
C SER A 16 -15.45 -10.21 -17.55
N GLY A 17 -14.15 -9.95 -17.44
CA GLY A 17 -13.52 -8.69 -17.87
C GLY A 17 -13.82 -7.49 -16.98
N LEU A 18 -14.42 -7.71 -15.81
CA LEU A 18 -14.70 -6.65 -14.81
C LEU A 18 -13.42 -6.26 -14.04
N VAL A 19 -12.50 -7.21 -13.86
CA VAL A 19 -11.18 -7.01 -13.28
C VAL A 19 -10.12 -7.26 -14.35
N LEU A 20 -9.16 -6.34 -14.46
CA LEU A 20 -8.00 -6.49 -15.31
C LEU A 20 -6.85 -7.06 -14.47
N TYR A 21 -6.42 -8.25 -14.85
CA TYR A 21 -5.29 -8.97 -14.30
C TYR A 21 -4.52 -9.62 -15.44
N ASP A 22 -3.20 -9.61 -15.34
CA ASP A 22 -2.28 -10.24 -16.28
C ASP A 22 -1.60 -11.40 -15.56
N ASP A 23 -1.70 -12.62 -16.06
CA ASP A 23 -1.03 -13.78 -15.47
C ASP A 23 0.37 -14.02 -16.06
N LYS A 24 0.76 -13.26 -17.09
CA LYS A 24 2.05 -13.35 -17.79
C LYS A 24 2.96 -12.15 -17.49
N GLN A 25 2.90 -11.68 -16.25
CA GLN A 25 3.70 -10.55 -15.78
C GLN A 25 5.19 -10.88 -15.83
N GLN A 26 6.00 -9.86 -16.11
CA GLN A 26 7.46 -9.99 -16.05
C GLN A 26 8.00 -9.26 -14.83
N ILE A 27 8.85 -9.95 -14.08
CA ILE A 27 9.61 -9.35 -12.99
C ILE A 27 10.94 -8.87 -13.52
N ILE A 28 11.20 -7.58 -13.41
CA ILE A 28 12.46 -6.95 -13.83
C ILE A 28 13.12 -6.35 -12.61
N GLU A 29 14.31 -6.85 -12.30
CA GLU A 29 15.07 -6.39 -11.14
C GLU A 29 16.05 -5.29 -11.54
N ARG A 30 16.18 -4.29 -10.68
CA ARG A 30 17.17 -3.21 -10.79
C ARG A 30 17.79 -2.98 -9.43
N ILE A 31 19.10 -2.73 -9.41
CA ILE A 31 19.81 -2.36 -8.21
C ILE A 31 20.21 -0.90 -8.36
N ASP A 32 19.93 -0.10 -7.34
CA ASP A 32 20.38 1.28 -7.24
C ASP A 32 20.94 1.50 -5.83
N SER A 33 22.23 1.82 -5.75
CA SER A 33 23.02 1.72 -4.51
C SER A 33 22.98 0.27 -3.98
N ASP A 34 22.57 0.05 -2.73
CA ASP A 34 22.43 -1.29 -2.12
C ASP A 34 20.97 -1.79 -2.11
N LEU A 35 20.05 -1.06 -2.76
CA LEU A 35 18.62 -1.37 -2.74
C LEU A 35 18.20 -2.08 -4.02
N LYS A 36 17.53 -3.23 -3.85
CA LYS A 36 17.00 -4.05 -4.94
C LYS A 36 15.54 -3.70 -5.23
N PHE A 37 15.28 -3.06 -6.35
CA PHE A 37 13.97 -2.71 -6.84
C PHE A 37 13.40 -3.84 -7.71
N GLN A 38 12.12 -4.13 -7.52
CA GLN A 38 11.35 -5.10 -8.28
C GLN A 38 10.31 -4.37 -9.12
N PHE A 39 10.49 -4.37 -10.44
CA PHE A 39 9.47 -3.91 -11.37
C PHE A 39 8.57 -5.07 -11.79
N VAL A 40 7.26 -4.85 -11.68
CA VAL A 40 6.24 -5.79 -12.16
C VAL A 40 5.65 -5.21 -13.44
N LEU A 41 6.11 -5.71 -14.58
CA LEU A 41 5.60 -5.29 -15.89
C LEU A 41 4.32 -6.07 -16.20
N THR A 42 3.20 -5.35 -16.32
CA THR A 42 1.87 -5.94 -16.47
C THR A 42 0.98 -5.12 -17.40
N SER A 43 0.29 -5.81 -18.31
CA SER A 43 -0.70 -5.18 -19.19
C SER A 43 -1.97 -4.73 -18.46
N ALA A 44 -2.22 -5.22 -17.24
CA ALA A 44 -3.40 -4.89 -16.44
C ALA A 44 -3.48 -3.39 -16.08
N LEU A 45 -2.33 -2.70 -16.07
CA LEU A 45 -2.25 -1.28 -15.75
C LEU A 45 -2.37 -0.37 -16.98
N ALA A 46 -2.29 -0.90 -18.20
CA ALA A 46 -2.28 -0.09 -19.43
C ALA A 46 -3.58 0.68 -19.66
N LYS A 47 -4.71 0.14 -19.17
CA LYS A 47 -6.04 0.76 -19.29
C LYS A 47 -6.45 1.54 -18.04
N LYS A 48 -5.56 1.70 -17.07
CA LYS A 48 -5.87 2.43 -15.84
C LYS A 48 -6.09 3.92 -16.20
N PRO A 49 -7.29 4.48 -15.94
CA PRO A 49 -7.55 5.87 -16.29
C PRO A 49 -6.60 6.79 -15.52
N THR A 50 -6.08 7.79 -16.21
CA THR A 50 -5.47 8.95 -15.57
C THR A 50 -6.55 9.72 -14.80
N LEU A 51 -6.20 10.31 -13.65
CA LEU A 51 -7.09 11.04 -12.72
C LEU A 51 -8.10 12.01 -13.38
N ALA A 52 -7.87 12.44 -14.62
CA ALA A 52 -8.71 13.36 -15.39
C ALA A 52 -10.02 12.75 -15.93
N THR A 53 -10.19 11.42 -15.95
CA THR A 53 -11.36 10.78 -16.61
C THR A 53 -11.86 9.57 -15.83
N THR A 54 -12.86 9.74 -14.95
CA THR A 54 -13.61 8.57 -14.48
C THR A 54 -15.07 8.91 -14.21
N PRO A 55 -16.03 8.33 -14.95
CA PRO A 55 -17.39 8.10 -14.45
C PRO A 55 -17.33 7.03 -13.34
N SER A 56 -18.23 7.10 -12.36
CA SER A 56 -18.40 6.06 -11.34
C SER A 56 -18.78 4.73 -12.01
N GLN A 57 -17.90 3.73 -11.91
CA GLN A 57 -18.20 2.37 -12.35
C GLN A 57 -18.65 1.53 -11.15
N PRO A 58 -19.57 0.57 -11.35
CA PRO A 58 -20.05 -0.27 -10.27
C PRO A 58 -18.89 -1.05 -9.65
N GLU A 59 -18.70 -0.86 -8.35
CA GLU A 59 -17.77 -1.67 -7.55
C GLU A 59 -18.42 -3.02 -7.31
N VAL A 60 -17.64 -4.10 -7.45
CA VAL A 60 -18.17 -5.46 -7.21
C VAL A 60 -17.80 -5.90 -5.82
N ASP A 61 -18.80 -5.91 -4.95
CA ASP A 61 -18.69 -6.25 -3.54
C ASP A 61 -18.32 -7.71 -3.37
N THR A 62 -17.23 -7.99 -2.64
CA THR A 62 -16.86 -9.34 -2.22
C THR A 62 -17.45 -9.71 -0.88
N GLN A 63 -17.41 -8.78 0.08
CA GLN A 63 -17.93 -8.97 1.44
C GLN A 63 -18.28 -7.61 2.07
N ARG A 64 -19.20 -7.60 3.03
CA ARG A 64 -19.55 -6.43 3.82
C ARG A 64 -19.54 -6.77 5.33
N SER A 65 -18.98 -5.88 6.14
CA SER A 65 -19.11 -5.85 7.61
C SER A 65 -20.03 -4.68 8.01
N GLU A 66 -20.16 -4.41 9.30
CA GLU A 66 -20.91 -3.25 9.79
C GLU A 66 -20.25 -1.93 9.39
N SER A 67 -18.92 -1.89 9.29
CA SER A 67 -18.13 -0.66 9.06
C SER A 67 -17.43 -0.61 7.70
N HIS A 68 -17.21 -1.75 7.04
CA HIS A 68 -16.43 -1.84 5.81
C HIS A 68 -17.10 -2.65 4.69
N LEU A 69 -16.67 -2.33 3.48
CA LEU A 69 -16.94 -3.04 2.25
C LEU A 69 -15.64 -3.52 1.65
N VAL A 70 -15.53 -4.81 1.37
CA VAL A 70 -14.39 -5.40 0.66
C VAL A 70 -14.78 -5.55 -0.81
N ILE A 71 -13.97 -5.00 -1.70
CA ILE A 71 -14.15 -5.10 -3.16
C ILE A 71 -12.84 -5.57 -3.80
N VAL A 72 -12.91 -6.06 -5.05
CA VAL A 72 -11.71 -6.33 -5.85
C VAL A 72 -11.21 -5.05 -6.52
N ASN A 73 -9.90 -4.80 -6.46
CA ASN A 73 -9.27 -3.75 -7.24
C ASN A 73 -9.30 -4.10 -8.73
N LYS A 74 -10.01 -3.28 -9.51
CA LYS A 74 -10.16 -3.44 -10.95
C LYS A 74 -8.84 -3.46 -11.74
N PHE A 75 -7.85 -2.68 -11.33
CA PHE A 75 -6.55 -2.58 -12.01
C PHE A 75 -5.48 -3.11 -11.07
N CYS A 76 -5.21 -4.42 -11.17
CA CYS A 76 -4.38 -5.13 -10.20
C CYS A 76 -3.25 -5.91 -10.88
N PHE A 77 -2.14 -6.04 -10.17
CA PHE A 77 -1.04 -6.94 -10.55
C PHE A 77 -0.95 -8.15 -9.62
N ALA A 78 -1.85 -8.25 -8.64
CA ALA A 78 -1.84 -9.31 -7.65
C ALA A 78 -3.18 -10.05 -7.63
N ARG A 79 -3.13 -11.36 -7.43
CA ARG A 79 -4.30 -12.24 -7.37
C ARG A 79 -4.51 -12.74 -5.92
N PRO A 80 -5.52 -12.26 -5.17
CA PRO A 80 -6.34 -11.09 -5.47
C PRO A 80 -5.66 -9.80 -4.99
N HIS A 81 -6.12 -8.67 -5.48
CA HIS A 81 -5.85 -7.37 -4.90
C HIS A 81 -7.19 -6.80 -4.46
N LEU A 82 -7.36 -6.65 -3.15
CA LEU A 82 -8.59 -6.21 -2.51
C LEU A 82 -8.46 -4.76 -2.05
N ILE A 83 -9.60 -4.10 -1.94
CA ILE A 83 -9.75 -2.79 -1.31
C ILE A 83 -10.76 -2.96 -0.17
N VAL A 84 -10.38 -2.55 1.03
CA VAL A 84 -11.23 -2.53 2.24
C VAL A 84 -11.64 -1.08 2.45
N LEU A 85 -12.86 -0.71 2.04
CA LEU A 85 -13.40 0.65 2.07
C LEU A 85 -14.28 0.83 3.30
N THR A 86 -14.26 1.99 3.92
CA THR A 86 -15.28 2.35 4.92
C THR A 86 -16.66 2.41 4.27
N PHE A 87 -17.70 1.97 4.96
CA PHE A 87 -19.05 1.87 4.37
C PHE A 87 -19.77 3.23 4.26
N ASP A 88 -19.54 4.14 5.21
CA ASP A 88 -20.32 5.39 5.34
C ASP A 88 -20.02 6.45 4.26
N GLY A 89 -18.91 6.33 3.51
CA GLY A 89 -18.52 7.29 2.47
C GLY A 89 -17.93 8.61 2.99
N TYR A 90 -18.00 8.87 4.30
CA TYR A 90 -17.63 10.14 4.92
C TYR A 90 -16.20 10.14 5.42
N LYS A 91 -15.68 8.98 5.82
CA LYS A 91 -14.28 8.85 6.25
C LYS A 91 -13.31 9.19 5.14
N ARG A 92 -12.30 9.97 5.47
CA ARG A 92 -11.31 10.50 4.53
C ARG A 92 -9.97 9.81 4.69
N GLN A 93 -9.31 9.66 3.57
CA GLN A 93 -8.01 9.01 3.45
C GLN A 93 -6.88 9.75 4.19
N TYR A 94 -7.10 10.98 4.66
CA TYR A 94 -6.15 11.72 5.49
C TYR A 94 -6.39 11.54 6.99
N GLU A 95 -7.46 10.86 7.39
CA GLU A 95 -7.73 10.51 8.77
C GLU A 95 -6.87 9.32 9.20
N ALA A 96 -6.58 9.23 10.50
CA ALA A 96 -5.90 8.06 11.07
C ALA A 96 -6.76 6.80 10.89
N LEU A 97 -6.10 5.64 10.79
CA LEU A 97 -6.75 4.37 11.02
C LEU A 97 -7.28 4.30 12.46
N ASP A 98 -8.42 3.64 12.64
CA ASP A 98 -9.05 3.32 13.91
C ASP A 98 -9.06 1.80 14.13
N GLU A 99 -9.62 1.37 15.27
CA GLU A 99 -9.66 -0.04 15.63
C GLU A 99 -10.56 -0.86 14.69
N ALA A 100 -11.61 -0.27 14.11
CA ALA A 100 -12.49 -0.97 13.17
C ALA A 100 -11.78 -1.24 11.83
N ASP A 101 -11.01 -0.27 11.32
CA ASP A 101 -10.21 -0.46 10.11
C ASP A 101 -9.22 -1.64 10.27
N LEU A 102 -8.53 -1.67 11.40
CA LEU A 102 -7.53 -2.67 11.71
C LEU A 102 -8.16 -4.03 12.00
N ASN A 103 -9.30 -4.06 12.70
CA ASN A 103 -10.05 -5.29 12.94
C ASN A 103 -10.43 -5.99 11.63
N ASP A 104 -11.12 -5.28 10.72
CA ASP A 104 -11.64 -5.89 9.50
C ASP A 104 -10.51 -6.31 8.56
N THR A 105 -9.46 -5.50 8.50
CA THR A 105 -8.23 -5.84 7.76
C THR A 105 -7.53 -7.06 8.37
N TRP A 106 -7.41 -7.12 9.69
CA TRP A 106 -6.76 -8.22 10.40
C TRP A 106 -7.50 -9.54 10.25
N GLN A 107 -8.84 -9.52 10.18
CA GLN A 107 -9.63 -10.73 9.90
C GLN A 107 -9.29 -11.31 8.52
N ILE A 108 -9.11 -10.47 7.50
CA ILE A 108 -8.69 -10.91 6.16
C ILE A 108 -7.30 -11.52 6.24
N LEU A 109 -6.33 -10.81 6.83
CA LEU A 109 -4.96 -11.31 6.97
C LEU A 109 -4.94 -12.64 7.71
N SER A 110 -5.53 -12.71 8.90
CA SER A 110 -5.50 -13.88 9.80
C SER A 110 -6.15 -15.12 9.20
N SER A 111 -7.20 -14.95 8.39
CA SER A 111 -7.90 -16.07 7.75
C SER A 111 -7.27 -16.56 6.44
N ALA A 112 -6.30 -15.84 5.88
CA ALA A 112 -5.57 -16.29 4.70
C ALA A 112 -4.57 -17.40 5.05
N GLU A 113 -4.43 -18.39 4.17
CA GLU A 113 -3.44 -19.47 4.29
C GLU A 113 -2.04 -18.98 3.92
N ARG A 114 -1.94 -18.21 2.82
CA ARG A 114 -0.68 -17.58 2.41
C ARG A 114 -0.45 -16.23 3.08
N ASP A 115 0.77 -15.72 2.97
CA ASP A 115 1.12 -14.41 3.47
C ASP A 115 0.51 -13.29 2.61
N TYR A 116 -0.23 -12.41 3.28
CA TYR A 116 -0.76 -11.17 2.71
C TYR A 116 -0.15 -9.96 3.39
N VAL A 117 -0.20 -8.85 2.66
CA VAL A 117 0.13 -7.52 3.14
C VAL A 117 -1.09 -6.63 2.99
N ALA A 118 -1.42 -5.92 4.06
CA ALA A 118 -2.33 -4.79 4.04
C ALA A 118 -1.55 -3.49 4.00
N PHE A 119 -2.04 -2.48 3.30
CA PHE A 119 -1.39 -1.18 3.28
C PHE A 119 -2.38 -0.02 3.15
N TYR A 120 -2.03 1.09 3.79
CA TYR A 120 -2.78 2.33 3.81
C TYR A 120 -1.91 3.48 3.30
N ASN A 121 -2.45 4.30 2.41
CA ASN A 121 -1.78 5.48 1.87
C ASN A 121 -2.49 6.71 2.43
N CYS A 122 -1.98 7.31 3.51
CA CYS A 122 -2.66 8.37 4.24
C CYS A 122 -2.48 9.73 3.54
N GLY A 123 -3.58 10.27 3.02
CA GLY A 123 -3.65 11.55 2.33
C GLY A 123 -2.97 11.58 0.97
N GLN A 124 -3.10 12.73 0.28
CA GLN A 124 -2.53 12.93 -1.06
C GLN A 124 -1.00 12.79 -1.05
N ASN A 125 -0.34 13.30 0.00
CA ASN A 125 1.11 13.15 0.17
C ASN A 125 1.53 11.72 0.55
N GLY A 126 0.65 10.91 1.12
CA GLY A 126 0.86 9.47 1.30
C GLY A 126 0.75 8.66 0.00
N GLY A 127 0.37 9.30 -1.11
CA GLY A 127 0.23 8.66 -2.41
C GLY A 127 -1.13 8.00 -2.62
N CYS A 128 -2.19 8.49 -1.98
CA CYS A 128 -3.52 7.96 -2.22
C CYS A 128 -4.05 8.31 -3.62
N SER A 129 -4.85 7.40 -4.17
CA SER A 129 -5.54 7.63 -5.45
C SER A 129 -7.00 8.07 -5.28
N ARG A 130 -7.58 7.83 -4.11
CA ARG A 130 -8.96 8.17 -3.75
C ARG A 130 -8.98 8.83 -2.37
N LEU A 131 -9.90 9.76 -2.17
CA LEU A 131 -10.08 10.46 -0.89
C LEU A 131 -11.00 9.73 0.09
N HIS A 132 -11.86 8.82 -0.38
CA HIS A 132 -12.63 7.95 0.49
C HIS A 132 -11.68 6.97 1.20
N LYS A 133 -11.82 6.81 2.52
CA LYS A 133 -10.93 6.00 3.34
C LYS A 133 -10.98 4.53 2.92
N HIS A 134 -9.80 3.99 2.61
CA HIS A 134 -9.64 2.60 2.23
C HIS A 134 -8.23 2.07 2.51
N LEU A 135 -8.16 0.80 2.88
CA LEU A 135 -6.94 -0.01 2.87
C LEU A 135 -6.92 -0.90 1.62
N GLN A 136 -5.73 -1.39 1.28
CA GLN A 136 -5.54 -2.36 0.22
C GLN A 136 -4.92 -3.62 0.78
N VAL A 137 -5.36 -4.78 0.30
CA VAL A 137 -4.86 -6.08 0.76
C VAL A 137 -4.49 -6.92 -0.46
N MET A 138 -3.31 -7.52 -0.46
CA MET A 138 -2.85 -8.40 -1.54
C MET A 138 -1.79 -9.39 -1.01
N PRO A 139 -1.47 -10.46 -1.75
CA PRO A 139 -0.34 -11.32 -1.42
C PRO A 139 0.93 -10.53 -1.18
N LEU A 140 1.67 -10.89 -0.13
CA LEU A 140 2.92 -10.24 0.24
C LEU A 140 3.95 -10.44 -0.89
N PRO A 141 4.46 -9.37 -1.53
CA PRO A 141 5.52 -9.50 -2.52
C PRO A 141 6.81 -10.02 -1.88
N ALA A 142 7.49 -10.94 -2.56
CA ALA A 142 8.83 -11.35 -2.18
C ALA A 142 9.83 -10.21 -2.39
N ASN A 143 10.91 -10.20 -1.61
CA ASN A 143 12.09 -9.35 -1.81
C ASN A 143 11.83 -7.83 -1.80
N SER A 144 10.85 -7.37 -1.03
CA SER A 144 10.70 -5.93 -0.74
C SER A 144 11.82 -5.43 0.17
N PHE A 145 12.00 -4.12 0.31
CA PHE A 145 12.95 -3.55 1.28
C PHE A 145 12.66 -3.97 2.72
N ALA A 146 11.42 -4.35 3.03
CA ALA A 146 11.00 -4.83 4.35
C ALA A 146 11.24 -6.35 4.55
N ALA A 147 11.77 -7.08 3.57
CA ALA A 147 11.96 -8.53 3.66
C ALA A 147 12.88 -8.97 4.83
N PHE A 148 13.75 -8.07 5.31
CA PHE A 148 14.54 -8.31 6.52
C PHE A 148 13.65 -8.55 7.76
N LEU A 149 12.42 -8.04 7.80
CA LEU A 149 11.47 -8.25 8.91
C LEU A 149 10.95 -9.68 9.01
N ASP A 150 11.03 -10.44 7.91
CA ASP A 150 10.63 -11.85 7.83
C ASP A 150 11.84 -12.81 7.91
N SER A 151 13.05 -12.27 8.07
CA SER A 151 14.30 -13.05 8.06
C SER A 151 15.28 -12.54 9.13
N SER A 152 16.49 -13.10 9.10
CA SER A 152 17.64 -12.68 9.92
C SER A 152 18.61 -11.78 9.16
N GLU A 153 18.24 -11.34 7.95
CA GLU A 153 19.04 -10.43 7.14
C GLU A 153 19.13 -9.03 7.80
N PRO A 154 20.20 -8.26 7.52
CA PRO A 154 20.32 -6.90 8.01
C PRO A 154 19.23 -5.98 7.43
N GLU A 155 18.89 -4.94 8.19
CA GLU A 155 17.94 -3.91 7.74
C GLU A 155 18.41 -3.24 6.45
N SER A 156 17.48 -3.07 5.50
CA SER A 156 17.71 -2.32 4.27
C SER A 156 18.04 -0.85 4.57
N LYS A 157 19.16 -0.35 4.03
CA LYS A 157 19.58 1.04 4.17
C LYS A 157 18.76 1.97 3.27
N VAL A 158 17.53 2.26 3.67
CA VAL A 158 16.63 3.16 2.95
C VAL A 158 16.96 4.65 3.21
N PRO A 159 16.77 5.56 2.23
CA PRO A 159 17.14 6.98 2.35
C PRO A 159 16.08 7.85 3.04
N PHE A 160 15.15 7.23 3.77
CA PHE A 160 14.03 7.88 4.44
C PHE A 160 13.74 7.23 5.79
N GLU A 161 13.01 7.94 6.64
CA GLU A 161 12.51 7.45 7.91
C GLU A 161 11.38 6.45 7.70
N TRP A 162 11.43 5.38 8.48
CA TRP A 162 10.34 4.43 8.66
C TRP A 162 10.42 3.88 10.08
N PHE A 163 9.27 3.58 10.66
CA PHE A 163 9.18 3.03 12.01
C PHE A 163 8.46 1.71 11.90
N TYR A 164 8.98 0.68 12.55
CA TYR A 164 8.39 -0.64 12.46
C TYR A 164 8.38 -1.37 13.80
N ARG A 165 7.49 -2.35 13.90
CA ARG A 165 7.40 -3.27 15.03
C ARG A 165 7.14 -4.67 14.53
N ARG A 166 8.01 -5.62 14.89
CA ARG A 166 7.71 -7.05 14.83
C ARG A 166 6.73 -7.40 15.94
N PHE A 167 5.78 -8.27 15.65
CA PHE A 167 4.82 -8.74 16.63
C PHE A 167 5.40 -9.90 17.42
N GLU A 168 5.23 -9.84 18.74
CA GLU A 168 5.60 -10.90 19.66
C GLU A 168 4.32 -11.45 20.27
N GLY A 169 3.99 -12.71 19.96
CA GLY A 169 2.76 -13.36 20.43
C GLY A 169 1.51 -12.99 19.64
N ASP A 170 0.35 -13.30 20.23
CA ASP A 170 -0.95 -13.13 19.59
C ASP A 170 -1.35 -11.66 19.53
N MET A 171 -1.74 -11.21 18.34
CA MET A 171 -2.21 -9.86 18.10
C MET A 171 -3.74 -9.79 18.14
N THR A 172 -4.26 -8.81 18.86
CA THR A 172 -5.66 -8.43 18.91
C THR A 172 -5.88 -7.11 18.17
N PRO A 173 -7.10 -6.78 17.72
CA PRO A 173 -7.39 -5.48 17.11
C PRO A 173 -6.97 -4.28 17.98
N THR A 174 -7.23 -4.35 19.28
CA THR A 174 -6.85 -3.31 20.24
C THR A 174 -5.33 -3.15 20.36
N THR A 175 -4.58 -4.26 20.40
CA THR A 175 -3.10 -4.18 20.47
C THR A 175 -2.51 -3.71 19.14
N LEU A 176 -3.05 -4.14 18.00
CA LEU A 176 -2.68 -3.63 16.67
C LEU A 176 -2.89 -2.13 16.56
N PHE A 177 -4.04 -1.63 17.04
CA PHE A 177 -4.33 -0.21 17.07
C PHE A 177 -3.36 0.57 17.96
N GLY A 178 -3.01 0.02 19.13
CA GLY A 178 -1.95 0.57 19.99
C GLY A 178 -0.59 0.64 19.29
N VAL A 179 -0.20 -0.41 18.56
CA VAL A 179 1.05 -0.41 17.75
C VAL A 179 1.00 0.68 16.69
N TYR A 180 -0.09 0.74 15.91
CA TYR A 180 -0.26 1.74 14.87
C TYR A 180 -0.16 3.16 15.43
N LYS A 181 -0.84 3.46 16.54
CA LYS A 181 -0.76 4.77 17.19
C LYS A 181 0.67 5.14 17.58
N ASN A 182 1.39 4.22 18.23
CA ASN A 182 2.75 4.50 18.68
C ASN A 182 3.69 4.76 17.49
N LEU A 183 3.57 3.97 16.41
CA LEU A 183 4.37 4.18 15.19
C LEU A 183 3.98 5.47 14.46
N LEU A 184 2.69 5.83 14.46
CA LEU A 184 2.20 7.10 13.90
C LEU A 184 2.69 8.30 14.70
N GLU A 185 2.79 8.20 16.01
CA GLU A 185 3.36 9.25 16.87
C GLU A 185 4.84 9.50 16.52
N GLU A 186 5.65 8.43 16.36
CA GLU A 186 7.04 8.54 15.90
C GLU A 186 7.14 9.17 14.50
N ALA A 187 6.33 8.70 13.55
CA ALA A 187 6.24 9.24 12.21
C ALA A 187 5.82 10.72 12.21
N THR A 188 4.93 11.11 13.12
CA THR A 188 4.48 12.50 13.27
C THR A 188 5.60 13.37 13.83
N LYS A 189 6.40 12.88 14.79
CA LYS A 189 7.49 13.66 15.38
C LYS A 189 8.46 14.21 14.33
N VAL A 190 8.82 13.39 13.34
CA VAL A 190 9.75 13.75 12.24
C VAL A 190 9.05 14.33 11.01
N GLY A 191 7.75 14.05 10.82
CA GLY A 191 6.98 14.49 9.64
C GLY A 191 6.18 15.77 9.80
N ARG A 192 6.17 16.39 10.99
CA ARG A 192 5.35 17.56 11.35
C ARG A 192 5.45 18.73 10.37
N ASP A 193 6.63 19.00 9.84
CA ASP A 193 6.84 20.14 8.94
C ASP A 193 6.13 19.99 7.58
N TYR A 194 5.65 18.78 7.26
CA TYR A 194 4.99 18.47 6.00
C TYR A 194 3.44 18.46 6.11
N THR A 195 2.88 18.94 7.23
CA THR A 195 1.42 19.00 7.47
C THR A 195 0.82 20.41 7.37
N ALA A 196 1.61 21.43 7.01
CA ALA A 196 1.21 22.84 7.09
C ALA A 196 -0.06 23.23 6.31
N SER A 197 -0.45 22.47 5.29
CA SER A 197 -1.67 22.69 4.49
C SER A 197 -2.70 21.56 4.61
N ALA A 198 -2.64 20.77 5.68
CA ALA A 198 -3.49 19.61 5.85
C ALA A 198 -4.93 20.02 6.22
N PRO A 199 -5.97 19.33 5.70
CA PRO A 199 -7.35 19.56 6.13
C PRO A 199 -7.55 19.35 7.64
N PRO A 200 -8.58 19.95 8.25
CA PRO A 200 -8.95 19.64 9.63
C PRO A 200 -9.13 18.13 9.85
N GLY A 201 -8.56 17.61 10.94
CA GLY A 201 -8.59 16.18 11.27
C GLY A 201 -7.58 15.31 10.51
N ALA A 202 -6.77 15.90 9.62
CA ALA A 202 -5.71 15.17 8.94
C ALA A 202 -4.54 14.86 9.88
N VAL A 203 -4.03 13.63 9.80
CA VAL A 203 -2.78 13.22 10.46
C VAL A 203 -1.59 13.38 9.52
N CYS A 204 -0.37 13.21 10.07
CA CYS A 204 0.86 13.16 9.29
C CYS A 204 0.68 12.23 8.06
N PRO A 205 0.90 12.70 6.82
CA PRO A 205 0.87 11.82 5.66
C PRO A 205 1.86 10.68 5.84
N HIS A 206 1.40 9.45 5.65
CA HIS A 206 2.21 8.27 5.90
C HIS A 206 1.75 7.10 5.04
N ASN A 207 2.64 6.12 4.85
CA ASN A 207 2.26 4.78 4.47
C ASN A 207 2.24 3.90 5.71
N MET A 208 1.15 3.16 5.91
CA MET A 208 1.14 2.02 6.83
C MET A 208 1.21 0.73 6.01
N ILE A 209 2.01 -0.22 6.46
CA ILE A 209 2.12 -1.57 5.90
C ILE A 209 1.98 -2.56 7.06
N LEU A 210 1.11 -3.55 6.91
CA LEU A 210 0.77 -4.52 7.95
C LEU A 210 0.79 -5.94 7.36
N THR A 211 1.51 -6.84 8.01
CA THR A 211 1.44 -8.29 7.79
C THR A 211 1.00 -8.98 9.07
N LYS A 212 0.90 -10.32 9.06
CA LYS A 212 0.67 -11.09 10.30
C LYS A 212 1.82 -10.97 11.31
N ARG A 213 2.99 -10.49 10.88
CA ARG A 213 4.26 -10.57 11.63
C ARG A 213 4.79 -9.22 12.06
N TRP A 214 4.41 -8.14 11.38
CA TRP A 214 4.95 -6.82 11.65
C TRP A 214 4.07 -5.71 11.08
N MET A 215 4.30 -4.50 11.58
CA MET A 215 3.74 -3.26 11.05
C MET A 215 4.85 -2.24 10.79
N ILE A 216 4.73 -1.49 9.69
CA ILE A 216 5.57 -0.34 9.33
C ILE A 216 4.66 0.90 9.23
N VAL A 217 5.12 2.03 9.74
CA VAL A 217 4.62 3.37 9.43
C VAL A 217 5.77 4.21 8.90
N LEU A 218 5.60 4.73 7.69
CA LEU A 218 6.59 5.50 6.95
C LEU A 218 6.05 6.90 6.68
N PRO A 219 6.57 7.97 7.31
CA PRO A 219 6.12 9.35 7.07
C PRO A 219 6.50 9.85 5.66
N ARG A 220 5.55 10.48 4.99
CA ARG A 220 5.63 10.89 3.59
C ARG A 220 5.59 12.41 3.43
N ARG A 221 6.45 12.93 2.55
CA ARG A 221 6.51 14.35 2.18
C ARG A 221 5.61 14.66 1.00
N ARG A 222 5.58 13.75 0.01
CA ARG A 222 4.92 13.95 -1.29
C ARG A 222 4.47 12.61 -1.86
N GLY A 223 3.33 12.62 -2.54
CA GLY A 223 2.73 11.42 -3.14
C GLY A 223 3.35 11.00 -4.46
N ALA A 224 4.11 11.87 -5.13
CA ALA A 224 4.68 11.63 -6.46
C ALA A 224 5.92 12.48 -6.71
N VAL A 225 6.84 11.98 -7.55
CA VAL A 225 8.00 12.76 -8.01
C VAL A 225 7.56 13.76 -9.08
N ASN A 226 6.67 13.31 -9.98
CA ASN A 226 6.06 14.09 -11.05
C ASN A 226 4.68 13.49 -11.39
N LYS A 227 4.01 13.98 -12.45
CA LYS A 227 2.67 13.49 -12.84
C LYS A 227 2.62 12.02 -13.25
N GLU A 228 3.74 11.41 -13.64
CA GLU A 228 3.84 10.04 -14.16
C GLU A 228 4.35 9.05 -13.10
N ALA A 229 5.01 9.54 -12.05
CA ALA A 229 5.67 8.74 -11.02
C ALA A 229 5.04 8.94 -9.62
N GLY A 230 3.77 8.53 -9.48
CA GLY A 230 3.10 8.42 -8.17
C GLY A 230 3.65 7.25 -7.34
N VAL A 231 3.67 7.35 -6.01
CA VAL A 231 4.28 6.35 -5.13
C VAL A 231 3.39 6.05 -3.94
N ASN A 232 2.92 4.81 -3.88
CA ASN A 232 2.16 4.24 -2.77
C ASN A 232 3.09 3.48 -1.80
N SER A 233 2.51 2.83 -0.79
CA SER A 233 3.23 2.03 0.21
C SER A 233 4.18 1.00 -0.40
N LEU A 234 3.72 0.19 -1.37
CA LEU A 234 4.55 -0.86 -1.97
C LEU A 234 5.69 -0.31 -2.82
N ARG A 235 5.46 0.80 -3.53
CA ARG A 235 6.52 1.49 -4.28
C ARG A 235 7.60 2.06 -3.36
N MET A 236 7.25 2.53 -2.15
CA MET A 236 8.25 2.90 -1.13
C MET A 236 9.07 1.69 -0.63
N LEU A 237 8.51 0.47 -0.71
CA LEU A 237 9.21 -0.77 -0.38
C LEU A 237 9.96 -1.40 -1.58
N GLY A 238 10.12 -0.66 -2.67
CA GLY A 238 10.87 -1.11 -3.84
C GLY A 238 10.07 -1.98 -4.82
N VAL A 239 8.76 -2.19 -4.60
CA VAL A 239 7.90 -3.01 -5.47
C VAL A 239 7.05 -2.10 -6.36
N ILE A 240 7.39 -2.05 -7.65
CA ILE A 240 6.86 -1.05 -8.60
C ILE A 240 6.17 -1.75 -9.78
N ALA A 241 4.84 -1.78 -9.76
CA ALA A 241 4.08 -2.22 -10.93
C ALA A 241 3.97 -1.12 -11.99
N VAL A 242 4.26 -1.45 -13.25
CA VAL A 242 4.25 -0.54 -14.42
C VAL A 242 3.56 -1.19 -15.61
N ALA A 243 3.03 -0.37 -16.54
CA ALA A 243 2.39 -0.88 -17.75
C ALA A 243 3.38 -1.08 -18.91
N THR A 244 4.50 -0.36 -18.90
CA THR A 244 5.44 -0.31 -20.04
C THR A 244 6.90 -0.30 -19.60
N MET A 245 7.80 -0.78 -20.47
CA MET A 245 9.26 -0.64 -20.28
C MET A 245 9.68 0.84 -20.19
N LYS A 246 9.01 1.72 -20.93
CA LYS A 246 9.28 3.16 -20.90
C LYS A 246 9.10 3.77 -19.51
N GLU A 247 8.12 3.29 -18.73
CA GLU A 247 7.97 3.72 -17.34
C GLU A 247 9.15 3.28 -16.47
N ILE A 248 9.68 2.08 -16.68
CA ILE A 248 10.88 1.59 -15.98
C ILE A 248 12.08 2.47 -16.33
N ASP A 249 12.27 2.76 -17.62
CA ASP A 249 13.37 3.62 -18.08
C ASP A 249 13.27 5.04 -17.49
N ASN A 250 12.04 5.58 -17.40
CA ASN A 250 11.79 6.86 -16.74
C ASN A 250 12.16 6.82 -15.24
N TRP A 251 11.80 5.76 -14.54
CA TRP A 251 12.17 5.55 -13.13
C TRP A 251 13.70 5.50 -12.95
N VAL A 252 14.39 4.75 -13.80
CA VAL A 252 15.86 4.65 -13.79
C VAL A 252 16.49 6.02 -14.06
N LYS A 253 15.99 6.77 -15.05
CA LYS A 253 16.49 8.10 -15.39
C LYS A 253 16.32 9.13 -14.26
N LEU A 254 15.26 9.00 -13.46
CA LEU A 254 15.02 9.88 -12.31
C LEU A 254 15.92 9.55 -11.10
N GLY A 255 16.60 8.39 -11.12
CA GLY A 255 17.27 7.80 -9.95
C GLY A 255 16.27 7.16 -9.01
N LEU A 256 16.37 5.86 -8.76
CA LEU A 256 15.38 5.10 -7.99
C LEU A 256 15.43 5.49 -6.51
N THR A 257 16.62 5.39 -5.92
CA THR A 257 16.87 5.72 -4.52
C THR A 257 16.69 7.21 -4.26
N GLU A 258 17.18 8.07 -5.16
CA GLU A 258 16.98 9.52 -5.07
C GLU A 258 15.50 9.91 -5.13
N SER A 259 14.72 9.26 -6.01
CA SER A 259 13.28 9.46 -6.10
C SER A 259 12.59 9.13 -4.79
N LEU A 260 12.89 7.99 -4.16
CA LEU A 260 12.28 7.64 -2.88
C LEU A 260 12.71 8.60 -1.74
N ALA A 261 13.96 9.07 -1.74
CA ALA A 261 14.46 10.06 -0.78
C ALA A 261 13.69 11.39 -0.84
N LYS A 262 13.23 11.80 -2.02
CA LYS A 262 12.40 13.01 -2.20
C LYS A 262 10.96 12.83 -1.66
N LEU A 263 10.51 11.60 -1.50
CA LEU A 263 9.11 11.25 -1.19
C LEU A 263 8.90 10.88 0.29
N GLY A 264 9.86 10.24 0.92
CA GLY A 264 9.87 9.97 2.36
C GLY A 264 10.53 11.11 3.14
N VAL A 265 10.24 11.22 4.43
CA VAL A 265 10.96 12.13 5.33
C VAL A 265 12.42 11.65 5.43
N PRO A 266 13.44 12.50 5.22
CA PRO A 266 14.84 12.07 5.30
C PRO A 266 15.21 11.67 6.73
N LYS A 267 16.14 10.73 6.87
CA LYS A 267 16.74 10.43 8.18
C LYS A 267 17.47 11.66 8.70
N GLY A 268 17.28 12.00 9.98
CA GLY A 268 18.01 13.11 10.61
C GLY A 268 19.53 12.89 10.51
N ILE A 269 20.28 13.90 10.05
CA ILE A 269 21.76 13.93 10.10
C ILE A 269 22.18 14.27 11.53
#